data_AF-A0A3S1RJ61-F1
#
_entry.id   AF-A0A3S1RJ61-F1
#
_cell.length_a   1.000
_cell.length_b   1.000
_cell.length_c   1.000
_cell.angle_alpha   90.00
_cell.angle_beta   90.00
_cell.angle_gamma   90.00
#
_symmetry.space_group_name_H-M   'P 1'
#
loop_
_entity.id
_entity.type
_entity.pdbx_description
1 polymer ?
#
loop_
_entity_poly.entity_id
_entity_poly.type
_entity_poly.pdbx_seq_one_letter_code
_entity_poly.pdbx_strand_id
1 'polypeptide(L)'
;MAGVEQITVEAGEAGMRLDRWFKTHFPGLGFGHLQKLLRSGQIRVDGGRVKADTRVEPGQMVRVPPLEVDKKGESALTGHSIRNQGDADVLSKMLIHEDPKVFVFNKPAGLAVQGGSGVTRNVDDMLEAWRN
;
A
#
# COMPACT_ATOMS: atom_id res chain seq x y z
N MET A 1 -13.11 13.72 13.77
CA MET A 1 -14.09 12.76 13.21
C MET A 1 -13.45 12.17 11.98
N ALA A 2 -13.07 10.90 12.00
CA ALA A 2 -12.49 10.29 10.81
C ALA A 2 -13.59 10.19 9.74
N GLY A 3 -13.34 10.76 8.56
CA GLY A 3 -14.35 10.96 7.52
C GLY A 3 -14.63 9.69 6.73
N VAL A 4 -15.89 9.45 6.41
CA VAL A 4 -16.27 8.44 5.41
C VAL A 4 -15.77 8.89 4.06
N GLU A 5 -15.13 8.00 3.33
CA GLU A 5 -14.62 8.28 1.99
C GLU A 5 -15.52 7.67 0.91
N GLN A 6 -15.57 8.31 -0.26
CA GLN A 6 -16.18 7.77 -1.47
C GLN A 6 -15.12 7.73 -2.57
N ILE A 7 -14.82 6.53 -3.07
CA ILE A 7 -13.80 6.30 -4.09
C ILE A 7 -14.52 5.84 -5.37
N THR A 8 -14.26 6.52 -6.47
CA THR A 8 -14.80 6.16 -7.78
C THR A 8 -13.95 5.05 -8.41
N VAL A 9 -14.60 4.03 -8.97
CA VAL A 9 -13.93 2.93 -9.68
C VAL A 9 -13.42 3.42 -11.03
N GLU A 10 -12.14 3.18 -11.30
CA GLU A 10 -11.49 3.63 -12.53
C GLU A 10 -11.71 2.65 -13.70
N ALA A 11 -11.53 3.13 -14.93
CA ALA A 11 -11.68 2.31 -16.14
C ALA A 11 -10.76 1.08 -16.16
N GLY A 12 -9.55 1.19 -15.59
CA GLY A 12 -8.60 0.07 -15.48
C GLY A 12 -8.99 -1.02 -14.49
N GLU A 13 -10.08 -0.82 -13.74
CA GLU A 13 -10.55 -1.71 -12.68
C GLU A 13 -11.84 -2.44 -13.05
N ALA A 14 -12.29 -2.25 -14.30
CA ALA A 14 -13.51 -2.85 -14.82
C ALA A 14 -13.55 -4.38 -14.61
N GLY A 15 -14.66 -4.87 -14.06
CA GLY A 15 -14.87 -6.28 -13.77
C GLY A 15 -14.01 -6.82 -12.63
N MET A 16 -13.23 -6.00 -11.90
CA MET A 16 -12.45 -6.45 -10.75
C MET A 16 -13.38 -6.88 -9.62
N ARG A 17 -13.05 -7.98 -8.93
CA ARG A 17 -13.78 -8.34 -7.70
C ARG A 17 -13.50 -7.31 -6.61
N LEU A 18 -14.51 -6.99 -5.82
CA LEU A 18 -14.43 -5.98 -4.77
C LEU A 18 -13.37 -6.32 -3.72
N ASP A 19 -13.18 -7.59 -3.37
CA ASP A 19 -12.08 -8.02 -2.49
C ASP A 19 -10.69 -7.73 -3.04
N ARG A 20 -10.47 -7.95 -4.34
CA ARG A 20 -9.22 -7.63 -5.03
C ARG A 20 -9.04 -6.12 -5.16
N TRP A 21 -10.13 -5.39 -5.38
CA TRP A 21 -10.13 -3.93 -5.40
C TRP A 21 -9.68 -3.38 -4.05
N PHE A 22 -10.27 -3.83 -2.94
CA PHE A 22 -9.84 -3.44 -1.59
C PHE A 22 -8.41 -3.87 -1.27
N LYS A 23 -7.97 -5.07 -1.67
CA LYS A 23 -6.58 -5.50 -1.49
C LYS A 23 -5.60 -4.59 -2.24
N THR A 24 -6.01 -4.09 -3.40
CA THR A 24 -5.22 -3.16 -4.20
C THR A 24 -5.20 -1.79 -3.52
N HIS A 25 -6.34 -1.23 -3.13
CA HIS A 25 -6.46 0.11 -2.56
C HIS A 25 -6.09 0.22 -1.08
N PHE A 26 -6.14 -0.87 -0.34
CA PHE A 26 -5.92 -0.94 1.11
C PHE A 26 -5.18 -2.25 1.46
N PRO A 27 -3.88 -2.37 1.11
CA PRO A 27 -3.12 -3.61 1.28
C PRO A 27 -3.05 -4.09 2.73
N GLY A 28 -3.14 -3.19 3.72
CA GLY A 28 -3.20 -3.53 5.15
C GLY A 28 -4.55 -4.11 5.61
N LEU A 29 -5.60 -4.06 4.77
CA LEU A 29 -6.92 -4.57 5.14
C LEU A 29 -7.00 -6.09 4.94
N GLY A 30 -6.96 -6.83 6.04
CA GLY A 30 -7.16 -8.28 6.04
C GLY A 30 -8.57 -8.69 5.59
N PHE A 31 -8.69 -9.86 4.93
CA PHE A 31 -9.96 -10.36 4.38
C PHE A 31 -11.07 -10.51 5.43
N GLY A 32 -10.74 -10.97 6.64
CA GLY A 32 -11.71 -11.09 7.74
C GLY A 32 -12.27 -9.74 8.19
N HIS A 33 -11.44 -8.69 8.20
CA HIS A 33 -11.87 -7.34 8.53
C HIS A 33 -12.77 -6.77 7.42
N LEU A 34 -12.36 -6.89 6.16
CA LEU A 34 -13.18 -6.52 5.00
C LEU A 34 -14.58 -7.17 5.07
N GLN A 35 -14.63 -8.47 5.33
CA GLN A 35 -15.88 -9.21 5.48
C GLN A 35 -16.78 -8.66 6.60
N LYS A 36 -16.21 -8.27 7.74
CA LYS A 36 -16.96 -7.64 8.85
C LYS A 36 -17.56 -6.30 8.43
N LEU A 37 -16.80 -5.48 7.70
CA LEU A 37 -17.25 -4.18 7.20
C LEU A 37 -18.36 -4.30 6.15
N LEU A 38 -18.27 -5.29 5.27
CA LEU A 38 -19.32 -5.61 4.30
C LEU A 38 -20.60 -6.12 4.98
N ARG A 39 -20.50 -7.05 5.93
CA ARG A 39 -21.66 -7.57 6.67
C ARG A 39 -22.37 -6.51 7.52
N SER A 40 -21.60 -5.60 8.12
CA SER A 40 -22.18 -4.47 8.86
C SER A 40 -22.76 -3.37 7.94
N GLY A 41 -22.48 -3.44 6.64
CA GLY A 41 -22.93 -2.46 5.65
C GLY A 41 -22.18 -1.13 5.73
N GLN A 42 -21.01 -1.10 6.37
CA GLN A 42 -20.17 0.11 6.42
C GLN A 42 -19.56 0.41 5.05
N ILE A 43 -19.21 -0.65 4.30
CA ILE A 43 -18.83 -0.57 2.89
C ILE A 43 -20.07 -0.74 2.02
N ARG A 44 -20.21 0.13 1.02
CA ARG A 44 -21.32 0.12 0.04
C ARG A 44 -20.79 0.48 -1.34
N VAL A 45 -21.47 -0.01 -2.38
CA VAL A 45 -21.24 0.42 -3.77
C VAL A 45 -22.53 1.05 -4.27
N ASP A 46 -22.46 2.30 -4.75
CA ASP A 46 -23.62 3.10 -5.17
C ASP A 46 -24.75 3.13 -4.11
N GLY A 47 -24.37 3.12 -2.83
CA GLY A 47 -25.31 3.08 -1.70
C GLY A 47 -25.90 1.70 -1.38
N GLY A 48 -25.68 0.69 -2.23
CA GLY A 48 -26.12 -0.69 -2.06
C GLY A 48 -25.20 -1.53 -1.16
N ARG A 49 -25.78 -2.52 -0.47
CA ARG A 49 -25.00 -3.58 0.21
C ARG A 49 -24.46 -4.55 -0.84
N VAL A 50 -23.19 -4.93 -0.70
CA VAL A 50 -22.49 -5.80 -1.65
C VAL A 50 -21.74 -6.92 -0.93
N LYS A 51 -21.39 -7.96 -1.69
CA LYS A 51 -20.55 -9.08 -1.22
C LYS A 51 -19.11 -8.86 -1.69
N ALA A 52 -18.18 -9.58 -1.08
CA ALA A 52 -16.77 -9.47 -1.42
C ALA A 52 -16.44 -9.93 -2.86
N ASP A 53 -17.26 -10.82 -3.43
CA ASP A 53 -17.12 -11.35 -4.78
C ASP A 53 -17.83 -10.52 -5.85
N THR A 54 -18.57 -9.46 -5.47
CA THR A 54 -19.19 -8.52 -6.39
C THR A 54 -18.12 -7.91 -7.31
N ARG A 55 -18.41 -7.83 -8.61
CA ARG A 55 -17.53 -7.16 -9.57
C ARG A 55 -17.88 -5.69 -9.64
N VAL A 56 -16.85 -4.83 -9.70
CA VAL A 56 -17.00 -3.40 -9.84
C VAL A 56 -16.92 -2.97 -11.29
N GLU A 57 -17.67 -1.95 -11.65
CA GLU A 57 -17.71 -1.34 -12.97
C GLU A 57 -17.19 0.10 -12.89
N PRO A 58 -16.58 0.63 -13.97
CA PRO A 58 -16.10 2.01 -13.99
C PRO A 58 -17.20 3.02 -13.69
N GLY A 59 -16.87 4.05 -12.91
CA GLY A 59 -17.81 5.10 -12.52
C GLY A 59 -18.68 4.78 -11.30
N GLN A 60 -18.67 3.54 -10.81
CA GLN A 60 -19.33 3.21 -9.54
C GLN A 60 -18.63 3.87 -8.35
N MET A 61 -19.38 4.23 -7.31
CA MET A 61 -18.85 4.83 -6.08
C MET A 61 -18.79 3.81 -4.95
N VAL A 62 -17.58 3.55 -4.47
CA VAL A 62 -17.32 2.71 -3.30
C VAL A 62 -17.22 3.59 -2.05
N ARG A 63 -18.18 3.44 -1.14
CA ARG A 63 -18.12 4.05 0.19
C ARG A 63 -17.21 3.22 1.10
N VAL A 64 -16.21 3.87 1.68
CA VAL A 64 -15.26 3.26 2.60
C VAL A 64 -15.35 3.97 3.97
N PRO A 65 -15.59 3.25 5.08
CA PRO A 65 -15.51 3.85 6.41
C PRO A 65 -14.07 4.25 6.71
N PRO A 66 -13.81 5.07 7.75
CA PRO A 66 -12.44 5.31 8.18
C PRO A 66 -11.74 4.00 8.54
N LEU A 67 -10.64 3.71 7.86
CA LEU A 67 -9.82 2.53 8.11
C LEU A 67 -8.50 2.96 8.74
N GLU A 68 -8.08 2.28 9.80
CA GLU A 68 -6.73 2.39 10.37
C GLU A 68 -5.76 1.48 9.59
N VAL A 69 -5.79 1.55 8.26
CA VAL A 69 -4.92 0.75 7.38
C VAL A 69 -4.35 1.62 6.28
N ASP A 70 -3.10 1.37 5.93
CA ASP A 70 -2.38 2.12 4.89
C ASP A 70 -3.16 2.04 3.57
N LYS A 71 -3.40 3.21 2.99
CA LYS A 71 -4.09 3.38 1.71
C LYS A 71 -3.07 3.33 0.58
N LYS A 72 -3.41 2.70 -0.55
CA LYS A 72 -2.51 2.60 -1.70
C LYS A 72 -2.15 4.01 -2.19
N GLY A 73 -0.87 4.31 -2.04
CA GLY A 73 -0.29 5.66 -2.04
C GLY A 73 0.84 5.68 -1.02
N GLU A 74 0.58 5.08 0.15
CA GLU A 74 1.57 4.57 1.09
C GLU A 74 1.86 3.11 0.74
N SER A 75 2.45 2.86 -0.43
CA SER A 75 2.91 1.50 -0.74
C SER A 75 4.03 1.17 0.24
N ALA A 76 3.74 0.38 1.28
CA ALA A 76 4.76 -0.26 2.09
C ALA A 76 5.77 -0.88 1.12
N LEU A 77 7.02 -0.42 1.19
CA LEU A 77 8.06 -0.93 0.32
C LEU A 77 8.13 -2.44 0.52
N THR A 78 8.29 -3.18 -0.57
CA THR A 78 8.55 -4.61 -0.54
C THR A 78 9.83 -4.88 -1.31
N GLY A 79 10.56 -5.94 -0.95
CA GLY A 79 11.78 -6.34 -1.67
C GLY A 79 11.57 -6.52 -3.17
N HIS A 80 10.36 -6.83 -3.63
CA HIS A 80 10.02 -6.94 -5.05
C HIS A 80 9.81 -5.58 -5.71
N SER A 81 9.11 -4.67 -5.03
CA SER A 81 8.82 -3.33 -5.56
C SER A 81 10.07 -2.48 -5.78
N ILE A 82 11.13 -2.72 -5.00
CA ILE A 82 12.35 -1.91 -5.07
C ILE A 82 13.31 -2.36 -6.16
N ARG A 83 13.23 -3.61 -6.66
CA ARG A 83 14.24 -4.21 -7.56
C ARG A 83 14.60 -3.37 -8.80
N ASN A 84 13.63 -2.66 -9.37
CA ASN A 84 13.81 -1.87 -10.60
C ASN A 84 13.85 -0.35 -10.35
N GLN A 85 13.95 0.08 -9.09
CA GLN A 85 14.03 1.49 -8.71
C GLN A 85 15.46 1.87 -8.37
N GLY A 86 15.84 3.12 -8.68
CA GLY A 86 17.12 3.69 -8.28
C GLY A 86 17.27 3.75 -6.76
N ASP A 87 18.50 3.63 -6.27
CA ASP A 87 18.76 3.53 -4.83
C ASP A 87 18.33 4.77 -4.05
N ALA A 88 18.57 5.97 -4.59
CA ALA A 88 18.13 7.23 -3.99
C ALA A 88 16.60 7.28 -3.81
N ASP A 89 15.82 6.87 -4.83
CA ASP A 89 14.36 6.86 -4.77
C ASP A 89 13.85 5.89 -3.69
N VAL A 90 14.49 4.73 -3.57
CA VAL A 90 14.12 3.73 -2.57
C VAL A 90 14.48 4.22 -1.17
N LEU A 91 15.66 4.81 -0.98
CA LEU A 91 16.06 5.41 0.30
C LEU A 91 15.09 6.51 0.73
N SER A 92 14.72 7.42 -0.17
CA SER A 92 13.74 8.49 0.12
C SER A 92 12.39 7.93 0.55
N LYS A 93 11.95 6.82 -0.04
CA LYS A 93 10.69 6.16 0.33
C LYS A 93 10.77 5.37 1.65
N MET A 94 11.96 4.92 2.05
CA MET A 94 12.18 4.24 3.34
C MET A 94 12.37 5.23 4.50
N LEU A 95 12.77 6.47 4.21
CA LEU A 95 13.16 7.45 5.21
C LEU A 95 11.96 7.86 6.07
N ILE A 96 12.05 7.58 7.37
CA ILE A 96 11.03 7.99 8.35
C ILE A 96 11.48 9.18 9.21
N HIS A 97 12.78 9.41 9.32
CA HIS A 97 13.35 10.54 10.05
C HIS A 97 14.75 10.89 9.54
N GLU A 98 15.03 12.17 9.39
CA GLU A 98 16.34 12.72 9.04
C GLU A 98 16.65 13.91 9.94
N ASP A 99 17.87 13.95 10.48
CA ASP A 99 18.45 15.11 11.13
C ASP A 99 19.97 15.20 10.85
N PRO A 100 20.68 16.24 11.31
CA PRO A 100 22.10 16.42 11.02
C PRO A 100 23.03 15.30 11.52
N LYS A 101 22.54 14.36 12.32
CA LYS A 101 23.32 13.27 12.92
C LYS A 101 22.84 11.89 12.51
N VAL A 102 21.56 11.70 12.24
CA VAL A 102 20.99 10.37 12.01
C VAL A 102 19.90 10.36 10.95
N PHE A 103 19.92 9.26 10.18
CA PHE A 103 18.81 8.83 9.35
C PHE A 103 18.15 7.60 9.98
N VAL A 104 16.83 7.54 9.93
CA VAL A 104 16.06 6.36 10.34
C VAL A 104 15.24 5.87 9.15
N PHE A 105 15.40 4.59 8.82
CA PHE A 105 14.76 3.96 7.67
C PHE A 105 13.82 2.84 8.10
N ASN A 106 12.62 2.80 7.50
CA ASN A 106 11.71 1.68 7.56
C ASN A 106 12.00 0.71 6.41
N LYS A 107 12.99 -0.17 6.59
CA LYS A 107 13.42 -1.09 5.52
C LYS A 107 12.35 -2.18 5.27
N PRO A 108 12.12 -2.57 4.01
CA PRO A 108 11.19 -3.64 3.70
C PRO A 108 11.75 -5.02 4.10
N ALA A 109 10.85 -5.96 4.35
CA ALA A 109 11.22 -7.36 4.51
C ALA A 109 11.94 -7.88 3.25
N GLY A 110 13.05 -8.60 3.45
CA GLY A 110 13.87 -9.15 2.36
C GLY A 110 14.94 -8.20 1.81
N LEU A 111 15.01 -6.95 2.27
CA LEU A 111 16.19 -6.09 2.04
C LEU A 111 17.20 -6.27 3.17
N ALA A 112 18.41 -6.66 2.80
CA ALA A 112 19.54 -6.83 3.71
C ALA A 112 20.02 -5.45 4.23
N VAL A 113 20.48 -5.41 5.48
CA VAL A 113 21.04 -4.17 6.06
C VAL A 113 22.47 -3.95 5.56
N GLN A 114 23.28 -5.01 5.62
CA GLN A 114 24.69 -5.00 5.22
C GLN A 114 24.93 -6.00 4.07
N GLY A 115 25.95 -5.74 3.26
CA GLY A 115 26.49 -6.70 2.29
C GLY A 115 27.01 -8.02 2.89
N GLY A 116 27.20 -9.00 2.01
CA GLY A 116 27.68 -10.35 2.34
C GLY A 116 27.67 -11.26 1.11
N SER A 117 28.19 -12.48 1.23
CA SER A 117 28.26 -13.44 0.12
C SER A 117 26.88 -13.69 -0.50
N GLY A 118 26.70 -13.31 -1.76
CA GLY A 118 25.44 -13.48 -2.50
C GLY A 118 24.40 -12.37 -2.31
N VAL A 119 24.72 -11.32 -1.54
CA VAL A 119 23.88 -10.13 -1.39
C VAL A 119 24.31 -9.11 -2.44
N THR A 120 23.46 -8.87 -3.43
CA THR A 120 23.75 -7.93 -4.54
C THR A 120 23.16 -6.54 -4.31
N ARG A 121 22.32 -6.36 -3.29
CA ARG A 121 21.73 -5.08 -2.91
C ARG A 121 21.35 -5.09 -1.43
N ASN A 122 21.72 -4.04 -0.72
CA ASN A 122 21.62 -3.88 0.73
C ASN A 122 21.49 -2.39 1.08
N VAL A 123 21.12 -2.06 2.32
CA VAL A 123 20.91 -0.65 2.72
C VAL A 123 22.22 0.13 2.78
N ASP A 124 23.32 -0.49 3.21
CA ASP A 124 24.64 0.15 3.32
C ASP A 124 25.20 0.61 1.96
N ASP A 125 25.23 -0.26 0.95
CA ASP A 125 25.73 0.14 -0.39
C ASP A 125 24.79 1.15 -1.05
N MET A 126 23.47 1.04 -0.80
CA MET A 126 22.50 2.00 -1.33
C MET A 126 22.77 3.44 -0.86
N LEU A 127 23.29 3.62 0.36
CA LEU A 127 23.59 4.96 0.91
C LEU A 127 24.65 5.71 0.10
N GLU A 128 25.47 5.02 -0.70
CA GLU A 128 26.41 5.67 -1.62
C GLU A 128 25.69 6.58 -2.64
N ALA A 129 24.41 6.33 -2.95
CA ALA A 129 23.60 7.19 -3.82
C ALA A 129 23.33 8.58 -3.23
N TRP A 130 23.54 8.78 -1.93
CA TRP A 130 23.41 10.07 -1.23
C TRP A 130 24.76 10.68 -0.84
N ARG A 131 25.85 10.06 -1.29
CA ARG A 131 27.19 10.59 -1.11
C ARG A 131 27.43 11.65 -2.18
N ASN A 132 27.64 12.89 -1.75
CA ASN A 132 28.01 14.01 -2.63
C ASN A 132 29.31 13.72 -3.39
#